data_AF-A0A1A2U9T1-F1
#
_entry.id   AF-A0A1A2U9T1-F1
#
_cell.length_a   1.000
_cell.length_b   1.000
_cell.length_c   1.000
_cell.angle_alpha   90.00
_cell.angle_beta   90.00
_cell.angle_gamma   90.00
#
_symmetry.space_group_name_H-M   'P 1'
#
loop_
_entity.id
_entity.type
_entity.pdbx_description
1 polymer ?
#
loop_
_entity_poly.entity_id
_entity_poly.type
_entity_poly.pdbx_seq_one_letter_code
_entity_poly.pdbx_strand_id
1 'polypeptide(L)' 'MIPRLLVGVALALGAAGGTAAIAHADPSPFNTLSCSCEETAPADSAALSDKIVRGIQHGLADLPAAQIHH' A
#
# COMPACT_ATOMS: atom_id res chain seq x y z
N MET A 1 -21.74 56.47 6.76
CA MET A 1 -21.99 55.19 7.47
C MET A 1 -21.78 53.94 6.61
N ILE A 2 -22.13 53.96 5.31
CA ILE A 2 -22.23 52.78 4.43
C ILE A 2 -20.91 52.02 4.16
N PRO A 3 -19.73 52.65 3.94
CA PRO A 3 -18.55 51.89 3.52
C PRO A 3 -17.99 50.98 4.62
N ARG A 4 -18.16 51.35 5.90
CA ARG A 4 -17.70 50.54 7.04
C ARG A 4 -18.54 49.27 7.22
N LEU A 5 -19.83 49.34 6.90
CA LEU A 5 -20.73 48.18 6.94
C LEU A 5 -20.38 47.17 5.85
N LEU A 6 -20.06 47.64 4.64
CA LEU A 6 -19.68 46.78 3.52
C LEU A 6 -18.39 45.99 3.82
N VAL A 7 -17.39 46.65 4.43
CA VAL A 7 -16.13 46.00 4.84
C VAL A 7 -16.38 44.94 5.92
N GLY A 8 -17.23 45.23 6.92
CA GLY A 8 -17.56 44.27 7.98
C GLY A 8 -18.30 43.04 7.46
N VAL A 9 -19.24 43.23 6.54
CA VAL A 9 -19.99 42.16 5.89
C VAL A 9 -19.06 41.27 5.05
N ALA A 10 -18.20 41.86 4.22
CA ALA A 10 -17.24 41.12 3.40
C ALA A 10 -16.28 40.25 4.25
N LEU A 11 -15.81 40.77 5.39
CA LEU A 11 -14.92 40.03 6.29
C LEU A 11 -15.63 38.84 6.95
N ALA A 12 -16.91 39.01 7.33
CA ALA A 12 -17.71 37.95 7.94
C ALA A 12 -18.05 36.82 6.93
N LEU A 13 -18.35 37.18 5.67
CA LEU A 13 -18.62 36.21 4.61
C LEU A 13 -17.34 35.48 4.14
N GLY A 14 -16.18 36.15 4.15
CA GLY A 14 -14.89 35.54 3.80
C GLY A 14 -14.42 34.46 4.77
N ALA A 15 -14.79 34.57 6.06
CA ALA A 15 -14.42 33.59 7.09
C ALA A 15 -15.28 32.30 7.04
N ALA A 16 -16.42 32.32 6.35
CA ALA A 16 -17.31 31.16 6.26
C ALA A 16 -16.91 30.14 5.16
N GLY A 17 -15.97 30.50 4.28
CA GLY A 17 -15.57 29.66 3.13
C GLY A 17 -14.42 28.69 3.39
N GLY A 18 -13.91 28.60 4.63
CA GLY A 18 -12.60 28.03 4.90
C GLY A 18 -12.55 26.99 6.01
N THR A 19 -13.51 26.08 6.10
CA THR A 19 -13.32 24.85 6.88
C THR A 19 -13.51 23.66 5.94
N ALA A 20 -12.53 23.44 5.06
CA ALA A 20 -12.36 22.10 4.52
C ALA A 20 -12.17 21.18 5.73
N ALA A 21 -13.07 20.21 5.91
CA ALA A 21 -12.86 19.15 6.89
C ALA A 21 -11.44 18.61 6.63
N ILE A 22 -10.59 18.59 7.67
CA ILE A 22 -9.28 17.96 7.56
C ILE A 22 -9.58 16.53 7.17
N ALA A 23 -9.32 16.19 5.90
CA ALA A 23 -9.31 14.82 5.48
C ALA A 23 -8.21 14.17 6.31
N HIS A 24 -8.60 13.43 7.35
CA HIS A 24 -7.69 12.56 8.08
C HIS A 24 -7.22 11.53 7.06
N ALA A 25 -6.13 11.86 6.35
CA ALA A 25 -5.46 10.93 5.49
C ALA A 25 -4.96 9.80 6.38
N ASP A 26 -5.40 8.58 6.07
CA ASP A 26 -4.81 7.40 6.66
C ASP A 26 -3.29 7.49 6.44
N PRO A 27 -2.47 7.40 7.51
CA PRO A 27 -1.03 7.61 7.40
C PRO A 27 -0.36 6.52 6.55
N SER A 28 -1.03 5.39 6.33
CA SER A 28 -0.53 4.31 5.49
C SER A 28 -1.24 4.33 4.12
N PRO A 29 -0.52 4.62 3.02
CA PRO A 29 -1.10 4.52 1.67
C PRO A 29 -1.51 3.08 1.29
N PHE A 30 -1.20 2.09 2.16
CA PHE A 30 -1.45 0.68 1.94
C PHE A 30 -2.52 0.09 2.85
N ASN A 31 -3.19 0.89 3.71
CA ASN A 31 -4.20 0.35 4.64
C ASN A 31 -5.43 -0.29 3.95
N THR A 32 -5.61 -0.02 2.65
CA THR A 32 -6.66 -0.66 1.83
C THR A 32 -6.18 -1.92 1.11
N LEU A 33 -4.89 -2.25 1.18
CA LEU A 33 -4.34 -3.45 0.59
C LEU A 33 -4.42 -4.60 1.59
N SER A 34 -5.28 -5.57 1.29
CA SER A 34 -5.31 -6.84 1.98
C SER A 34 -4.96 -7.95 1.01
N CYS A 35 -4.14 -8.89 1.46
CA CYS A 35 -3.88 -10.12 0.72
C CYS A 35 -4.98 -11.11 1.09
N SER A 36 -5.91 -11.38 0.16
CA SER A 36 -6.93 -12.42 0.33
C SER A 36 -6.45 -13.78 -0.17
N CYS A 37 -5.13 -13.95 -0.35
CA CYS A 37 -4.57 -15.24 -0.70
C CYS A 37 -4.84 -16.22 0.44
N GLU A 38 -5.41 -17.36 0.11
CA GLU A 38 -5.50 -18.47 1.05
C GLU A 38 -4.07 -18.92 1.37
N GLU A 39 -3.67 -18.75 2.63
CA GLU A 39 -2.39 -19.22 3.16
C GLU A 39 -2.35 -20.75 2.97
N THR A 40 -1.73 -21.18 1.88
CA THR A 40 -1.75 -22.58 1.41
C THR A 40 -1.12 -23.53 2.43
N ALA A 41 -0.25 -23.03 3.31
CA ALA A 41 0.23 -23.76 4.47
C ALA A 41 0.81 -22.76 5.51
N PRO A 42 0.68 -23.02 6.82
CA PRO A 42 1.33 -22.20 7.85
C PRO A 42 2.83 -22.01 7.53
N ALA A 43 3.37 -20.82 7.85
CA ALA A 43 4.75 -20.44 7.54
C ALA A 43 5.81 -21.45 8.05
N ASP A 44 5.50 -22.21 9.10
CA ASP A 44 6.39 -23.23 9.68
C ASP A 44 5.95 -24.68 9.36
N SER A 45 5.09 -24.87 8.37
CA SER A 45 4.60 -26.20 8.03
C SER A 45 5.64 -27.03 7.27
N ALA A 46 5.68 -28.34 7.55
CA ALA A 46 6.48 -29.29 6.80
C ALA A 46 6.12 -29.30 5.30
N ALA A 47 4.83 -29.08 4.98
CA ALA A 47 4.35 -28.98 3.60
C ALA A 47 4.95 -27.80 2.83
N LEU A 48 5.12 -26.63 3.47
CA LEU A 48 5.78 -25.48 2.87
C LEU A 48 7.26 -25.79 2.59
N SER A 49 7.96 -26.33 3.59
CA SER A 49 9.38 -26.69 3.48
C SER A 49 9.63 -27.68 2.35
N ASP A 50 8.81 -28.71 2.24
CA ASP A 50 8.87 -29.73 1.19
C ASP A 50 8.59 -29.14 -0.21
N LYS A 51 7.65 -28.18 -0.33
CA LYS A 51 7.39 -27.47 -1.58
C LYS A 51 8.58 -26.61 -2.01
N ILE A 52 9.25 -25.94 -1.07
CA ILE A 52 10.46 -25.16 -1.33
C ILE A 52 11.58 -26.07 -1.84
N VAL A 53 11.85 -27.18 -1.14
CA VAL A 53 12.91 -28.13 -1.52
C VAL A 53 12.68 -28.67 -2.93
N ARG A 54 11.45 -29.08 -3.25
CA ARG A 54 11.11 -29.53 -4.62
C ARG A 54 11.32 -28.45 -5.67
N GLY A 55 10.90 -27.22 -5.39
CA GLY A 55 11.08 -26.09 -6.30
C GLY A 55 12.55 -25.83 -6.61
N ILE A 56 13.42 -25.86 -5.59
CA ILE A 56 14.87 -25.71 -5.76
C ILE A 56 15.44 -26.85 -6.62
N GLN A 57 15.11 -28.10 -6.32
CA GLN A 57 15.58 -29.25 -7.09
C GLN A 57 15.14 -29.17 -8.56
N HIS A 58 13.89 -28.77 -8.80
CA HIS A 58 13.37 -28.61 -10.15
C HIS A 58 14.11 -27.51 -10.92
N GLY A 59 14.33 -26.35 -10.30
CA GLY A 59 15.10 -25.27 -10.92
C GLY A 59 16.54 -25.66 -11.20
N LEU A 60 17.19 -26.41 -10.31
CA LEU A 60 18.54 -26.93 -10.52
C LEU A 60 18.59 -27.94 -11.67
N ALA A 61 17.56 -28.77 -11.82
CA ALA A 61 17.45 -29.73 -12.92
C ALA A 61 17.20 -29.06 -14.28
N ASP A 62 16.55 -27.89 -14.28
CA ASP A 62 16.25 -27.10 -15.48
C ASP A 62 17.40 -26.18 -15.89
N LEU A 63 18.43 -26.03 -15.06
CA LEU A 63 19.62 -25.28 -15.45
C LEU A 63 20.25 -25.96 -16.67
N PRO A 64 20.43 -25.23 -17.79
CA PRO A 64 21.23 -25.75 -18.89
C PRO A 64 22.61 -26.03 -18.31
N ALA A 65 23.13 -27.24 -18.53
CA ALA A 65 24.45 -27.64 -18.08
C ALA A 65 25.41 -26.52 -18.45
N ALA A 66 25.88 -25.76 -17.45
CA ALA A 66 26.87 -24.73 -17.67
C ALA A 66 28.04 -25.47 -18.30
N GLN A 67 28.19 -25.33 -19.61
CA GLN A 67 29.37 -25.77 -20.33
C GLN A 67 30.48 -24.87 -19.83
N ILE A 68 31.04 -25.24 -18.68
CA ILE A 68 32.31 -24.71 -18.19
C ILE A 68 33.33 -25.23 -19.20
N HIS A 69 33.56 -24.43 -20.23
CA HIS A 69 34.60 -24.66 -21.22
C HIS A 69 35.93 -24.52 -20.49
N HIS A 70 36.61 -25.65 -20.32
CA HIS A 70 37.84 -25.78 -19.58
C HIS A 70 39.07 -25.48 -20.45
#